data_AF-A0A7X2MH22-F1
#
_entry.id   AF-A0A7X2MH22-F1
#
_cell.length_a   1.000
_cell.length_b   1.000
_cell.length_c   1.000
_cell.angle_alpha   90.00
_cell.angle_beta   90.00
_cell.angle_gamma   90.00
#
_symmetry.space_group_name_H-M   'P 1'
#
loop_
_entity.id
_entity.type
_entity.pdbx_description
1 polymer ?
#
loop_
_entity_poly.entity_id
_entity_poly.type
_entity_poly.pdbx_seq_one_letter_code
_entity_poly.pdbx_strand_id
1 'polypeptide(L)'
;SLPTSDRKVAWLMTTPQQDGGQWDMITAIIRKYGVVPKSVMPESYNSSKSSELNSTLNLKLRKDAVDLRELVNSNASSEEIASFKEKKLAEIYRILVYTLGEPPVKFDFEYRDSDNNYHIDQDLTPQTFFEKYVNWNLDDYVSIINAPTDDKPYNHMYTIEMLGNVLGEREVRHLNVDMNTFRQVAIKQLESGESVWFGCDVGQESDRKKGIMDTELYHKDELFDVDFSMSKAERLDYSESLMTHAMVLTGVDLVNGTPTKWKVENSWGDKVGTKGFFVMSNNWMEEYCYQVVVNKKFLPEELQKVLTEEPKVLAPWDPMGSLA
;
A
#
# COMPACT_ATOMS: atom_id res chain seq x y z
N SER A 1 26.31 -18.01 -2.73
CA SER A 1 25.26 -17.27 -2.00
C SER A 1 25.87 -16.00 -1.41
N LEU A 2 25.12 -14.89 -1.32
CA LEU A 2 25.62 -13.69 -0.63
C LEU A 2 25.84 -13.97 0.86
N PRO A 3 26.84 -13.34 1.53
CA PRO A 3 27.05 -13.47 2.98
C PRO A 3 25.81 -13.06 3.78
N THR A 4 25.63 -13.60 4.99
CA THR A 4 24.52 -13.19 5.88
C THR A 4 24.65 -11.76 6.39
N SER A 5 25.86 -11.21 6.40
CA SER A 5 26.15 -9.81 6.72
C SER A 5 25.95 -8.85 5.55
N ASP A 6 25.63 -9.35 4.36
CA ASP A 6 25.31 -8.50 3.22
C ASP A 6 24.04 -7.69 3.51
N ARG A 7 24.01 -6.39 3.14
CA ARG A 7 22.92 -5.49 3.49
C ARG A 7 21.57 -5.95 2.93
N LYS A 8 21.53 -6.56 1.73
CA LYS A 8 20.28 -7.08 1.14
C LYS A 8 19.77 -8.30 1.90
N VAL A 9 20.68 -9.21 2.28
CA VAL A 9 20.33 -10.39 3.07
C VAL A 9 19.86 -9.95 4.47
N ALA A 10 20.55 -9.01 5.11
CA ALA A 10 20.15 -8.47 6.40
C ALA A 10 18.77 -7.80 6.32
N TRP A 11 18.52 -6.97 5.30
CA TRP A 11 17.24 -6.31 5.07
C TRP A 11 16.08 -7.32 4.94
N LEU A 12 16.24 -8.36 4.11
CA LEU A 12 15.25 -9.44 3.99
C LEU A 12 14.98 -10.14 5.33
N MET A 13 16.01 -10.32 6.16
CA MET A 13 15.87 -11.02 7.44
C MET A 13 15.31 -10.12 8.55
N THR A 14 15.47 -8.80 8.45
CA THR A 14 14.85 -7.84 9.38
C THR A 14 13.34 -7.99 9.35
N THR A 15 12.74 -7.97 8.17
CA THR A 15 11.29 -8.11 7.99
C THR A 15 10.99 -9.01 6.80
N PRO A 16 11.01 -10.36 6.99
CA PRO A 16 10.73 -11.29 5.89
C PRO A 16 9.38 -11.08 5.23
N GLN A 17 8.37 -10.72 6.04
CA GLN A 17 7.06 -10.25 5.61
C GLN A 17 6.46 -9.32 6.69
N GLN A 18 5.47 -8.53 6.28
CA GLN A 18 4.65 -7.66 7.13
C GLN A 18 3.27 -7.44 6.49
N ASP A 19 2.33 -6.89 7.26
CA ASP A 19 0.95 -6.65 6.80
C ASP A 19 0.86 -5.56 5.72
N GLY A 20 1.72 -4.54 5.82
CA GLY A 20 1.70 -3.40 4.92
C GLY A 20 1.96 -3.78 3.47
N GLY A 21 1.49 -2.95 2.55
CA GLY A 21 1.60 -3.20 1.12
C GLY A 21 1.71 -1.92 0.31
N GLN A 22 1.62 -2.09 -1.01
CA GLN A 22 1.49 -1.00 -1.96
C GLN A 22 0.41 -1.31 -3.01
N TRP A 23 0.03 -0.31 -3.80
CA TRP A 23 -1.03 -0.44 -4.79
C TRP A 23 -0.86 -1.64 -5.74
N ASP A 24 0.30 -1.76 -6.39
CA ASP A 24 0.52 -2.86 -7.35
C ASP A 24 0.50 -4.25 -6.67
N MET A 25 0.82 -4.31 -5.38
CA MET A 25 0.76 -5.56 -4.61
C MET A 25 -0.69 -6.00 -4.36
N ILE A 26 -1.60 -5.07 -4.06
CA ILE A 26 -3.03 -5.42 -3.90
C ILE A 26 -3.68 -5.74 -5.25
N THR A 27 -3.31 -5.03 -6.33
CA THR A 27 -3.84 -5.35 -7.67
C THR A 27 -3.37 -6.72 -8.15
N ALA A 28 -2.13 -7.12 -7.86
CA ALA A 28 -1.62 -8.47 -8.13
C ALA A 28 -2.42 -9.56 -7.40
N ILE A 29 -2.80 -9.33 -6.14
CA ILE A 29 -3.67 -10.25 -5.38
C ILE A 29 -5.05 -10.32 -6.02
N ILE A 30 -5.69 -9.18 -6.31
CA ILE A 30 -7.05 -9.13 -6.87
C ILE A 30 -7.08 -9.79 -8.25
N ARG A 31 -6.08 -9.57 -9.10
CA ARG A 31 -6.02 -10.20 -10.42
C ARG A 31 -5.97 -11.72 -10.32
N LYS A 32 -5.15 -12.24 -9.39
CA LYS A 32 -4.94 -13.68 -9.25
C LYS A 32 -6.06 -14.38 -8.48
N TYR A 33 -6.63 -13.73 -7.47
CA TYR A 33 -7.53 -14.36 -6.50
C TYR A 33 -8.92 -13.72 -6.41
N GLY A 34 -9.19 -12.61 -7.10
CA GLY A 34 -10.46 -11.89 -7.02
C GLY A 34 -10.70 -11.22 -5.68
N VAL A 35 -11.98 -10.97 -5.36
CA VAL A 35 -12.42 -10.43 -4.07
C VAL A 35 -13.69 -11.14 -3.62
N VAL A 36 -14.03 -11.04 -2.33
CA VAL A 36 -15.27 -11.60 -1.77
C VAL A 36 -15.97 -10.57 -0.88
N PRO A 37 -17.31 -10.64 -0.72
CA PRO A 37 -17.99 -9.90 0.33
C PRO A 37 -17.44 -10.25 1.71
N LYS A 38 -17.38 -9.27 2.61
CA LYS A 38 -16.89 -9.46 3.99
C LYS A 38 -17.65 -10.55 4.76
N SER A 39 -18.93 -10.79 4.45
CA SER A 39 -19.72 -11.85 5.06
C SER A 39 -19.26 -13.27 4.67
N VAL A 40 -18.59 -13.43 3.52
CA VAL A 40 -18.12 -14.72 3.01
C VAL A 40 -16.78 -15.12 3.64
N MET A 41 -15.91 -14.15 3.90
CA MET A 41 -14.67 -14.35 4.67
C MET A 41 -14.56 -13.26 5.76
N PRO A 42 -15.18 -13.47 6.94
CA PRO A 42 -15.20 -12.50 8.01
C PRO A 42 -13.83 -12.37 8.70
N GLU A 43 -13.68 -11.31 9.48
CA GLU A 43 -12.49 -11.10 10.32
C GLU A 43 -12.28 -12.27 11.30
N SER A 44 -11.03 -12.68 11.47
CA SER A 44 -10.59 -13.55 12.57
C SER A 44 -9.97 -12.73 13.69
N TYR A 45 -9.64 -13.37 14.81
CA TYR A 45 -8.85 -12.72 15.86
C TYR A 45 -7.51 -12.20 15.31
N ASN A 46 -6.84 -12.98 14.46
CA ASN A 46 -5.52 -12.63 13.93
C ASN A 46 -5.58 -11.64 12.76
N SER A 47 -6.65 -11.57 11.97
CA SER A 47 -6.80 -10.51 10.96
C SER A 47 -6.99 -9.13 11.62
N SER A 48 -7.67 -9.08 12.77
CA SER A 48 -7.85 -7.86 13.56
C SER A 48 -6.72 -7.60 14.60
N LYS A 49 -5.82 -8.57 14.80
CA LYS A 49 -4.66 -8.47 15.72
C LYS A 49 -3.52 -9.41 15.29
N SER A 50 -2.77 -8.96 14.30
CA SER A 50 -1.81 -9.77 13.52
C SER A 50 -0.44 -10.01 14.18
N SER A 51 -0.09 -9.30 15.25
CA SER A 51 1.26 -9.33 15.85
C SER A 51 1.79 -10.73 16.17
N GLU A 52 0.95 -11.61 16.72
CA GLU A 52 1.32 -12.99 17.07
C GLU A 52 1.50 -13.87 15.82
N LEU A 53 0.64 -13.70 14.81
CA LEU A 53 0.78 -14.37 13.52
C LEU A 53 2.08 -13.94 12.83
N ASN A 54 2.33 -12.63 12.74
CA ASN A 54 3.51 -12.09 12.07
C ASN A 54 4.82 -12.50 12.74
N SER A 55 4.90 -12.45 14.07
CA SER A 55 6.09 -12.91 14.80
C SER A 55 6.34 -14.41 14.58
N THR A 56 5.29 -15.24 14.60
CA THR A 56 5.38 -16.68 14.36
C THR A 56 5.79 -16.99 12.92
N LEU A 57 5.18 -16.33 11.93
CA LEU A 57 5.49 -16.52 10.52
C LEU A 57 6.92 -16.04 10.20
N ASN A 58 7.35 -14.89 10.74
CA ASN A 58 8.71 -14.39 10.55
C ASN A 58 9.76 -15.30 11.20
N LEU A 59 9.47 -15.91 12.36
CA LEU A 59 10.33 -16.94 12.94
C LEU A 59 10.48 -18.14 11.99
N LYS A 60 9.36 -18.62 11.44
CA LYS A 60 9.34 -19.75 10.50
C LYS A 60 10.13 -19.45 9.22
N LEU A 61 9.91 -18.28 8.62
CA LEU A 61 10.61 -17.86 7.39
C LEU A 61 12.12 -17.73 7.61
N ARG A 62 12.56 -17.19 8.75
CA ARG A 62 14.00 -17.14 9.08
C ARG A 62 14.61 -18.53 9.26
N LYS A 63 13.89 -19.45 9.92
CA LYS A 63 14.32 -20.85 10.04
C LYS A 63 14.43 -21.52 8.66
N ASP A 64 13.46 -21.32 7.79
CA ASP A 64 13.52 -21.87 6.42
C ASP A 64 14.62 -21.23 5.58
N ALA A 65 14.94 -19.95 5.81
CA ALA A 65 16.05 -19.29 5.13
C ALA A 65 17.41 -19.89 5.51
N VAL A 66 17.60 -20.34 6.77
CA VAL A 66 18.79 -21.10 7.18
C VAL A 66 18.88 -22.39 6.38
N ASP A 67 17.84 -23.21 6.44
CA ASP A 67 17.79 -24.52 5.77
C ASP A 67 17.97 -24.39 4.25
N LEU A 68 17.33 -23.40 3.62
CA LEU A 68 17.43 -23.15 2.18
C LEU A 68 18.86 -22.76 1.78
N ARG A 69 19.53 -21.93 2.58
CA ARG A 69 20.91 -21.53 2.30
C ARG A 69 21.88 -22.67 2.47
N GLU A 70 21.69 -23.52 3.48
CA GLU A 70 22.47 -24.76 3.63
C GLU A 70 22.28 -25.66 2.41
N LEU A 71 21.04 -25.88 1.99
CA LEU A 71 20.70 -26.69 0.82
C LEU A 71 21.39 -26.19 -0.47
N VAL A 72 21.33 -24.88 -0.72
CA VAL A 72 22.01 -24.24 -1.86
C VAL A 72 23.54 -24.36 -1.75
N ASN A 73 24.12 -24.18 -0.56
CA ASN A 73 25.57 -24.26 -0.36
C ASN A 73 26.11 -25.68 -0.45
N SER A 74 25.26 -26.68 -0.23
CA SER A 74 25.57 -28.10 -0.47
C SER A 74 25.44 -28.51 -1.95
N ASN A 75 25.19 -27.56 -2.87
CA ASN A 75 24.97 -27.80 -4.30
C ASN A 75 23.80 -28.76 -4.58
N ALA A 76 22.73 -28.66 -3.80
CA ALA A 76 21.49 -29.38 -4.09
C ALA A 76 20.94 -29.02 -5.48
N SER A 77 20.26 -29.97 -6.11
CA SER A 77 19.67 -29.77 -7.43
C SER A 77 18.48 -28.80 -7.38
N SER A 78 18.12 -28.24 -8.54
CA SER A 78 16.94 -27.37 -8.66
C SER A 78 15.66 -28.10 -8.24
N GLU A 79 15.54 -29.40 -8.50
CA GLU A 79 14.43 -30.25 -8.07
C GLU A 79 14.38 -30.41 -6.55
N GLU A 80 15.52 -30.61 -5.90
CA GLU A 80 15.62 -30.70 -4.43
C GLU A 80 15.20 -29.37 -3.78
N ILE A 81 15.67 -28.24 -4.32
CA ILE A 81 15.30 -26.89 -3.85
C ILE A 81 13.80 -26.63 -4.06
N ALA A 82 13.24 -27.01 -5.21
CA ALA A 82 11.82 -26.87 -5.47
C ALA A 82 10.97 -27.72 -4.52
N SER A 83 11.35 -28.99 -4.31
CA SER A 83 10.66 -29.89 -3.38
C SER A 83 10.73 -29.38 -1.93
N PHE A 84 11.88 -28.85 -1.52
CA PHE A 84 12.04 -28.18 -0.24
C PHE A 84 11.07 -27.00 -0.09
N LYS A 85 11.02 -26.11 -1.09
CA LYS A 85 10.12 -24.95 -1.09
C LYS A 85 8.65 -25.35 -0.96
N GLU A 86 8.18 -26.33 -1.73
CA GLU A 86 6.79 -26.82 -1.66
C GLU A 86 6.44 -27.33 -0.26
N LYS A 87 7.34 -28.10 0.37
CA LYS A 87 7.14 -28.56 1.75
C LYS A 87 7.01 -27.39 2.72
N LYS A 88 7.84 -26.35 2.59
CA LYS A 88 7.79 -25.17 3.47
C LYS A 88 6.52 -24.35 3.25
N LEU A 89 6.08 -24.21 1.99
CA LEU A 89 4.82 -23.53 1.65
C LEU A 89 3.61 -24.25 2.25
N ALA A 90 3.59 -25.59 2.28
CA ALA A 90 2.52 -26.33 2.96
C ALA A 90 2.47 -26.08 4.48
N GLU A 91 3.62 -25.86 5.12
CA GLU A 91 3.70 -25.49 6.54
C GLU A 91 3.20 -24.05 6.76
N ILE A 92 3.57 -23.11 5.88
CA ILE A 92 3.08 -21.72 5.90
C ILE A 92 1.56 -21.67 5.70
N TYR A 93 1.04 -22.39 4.71
CA TYR A 93 -0.40 -22.46 4.43
C TYR A 93 -1.18 -22.96 5.65
N ARG A 94 -0.68 -24.00 6.34
CA ARG A 94 -1.29 -24.50 7.58
C ARG A 94 -1.33 -23.45 8.69
N ILE A 95 -0.25 -22.68 8.88
CA ILE A 95 -0.23 -21.57 9.84
C ILE A 95 -1.31 -20.55 9.49
N LEU A 96 -1.34 -20.10 8.23
CA LEU A 96 -2.28 -19.08 7.76
C LEU A 96 -3.74 -19.53 7.92
N VAL A 97 -4.09 -20.73 7.46
CA VAL A 97 -5.46 -21.27 7.56
C VAL A 97 -5.92 -21.41 9.01
N TYR A 98 -5.03 -21.81 9.93
CA TYR A 98 -5.39 -21.91 11.35
C TYR A 98 -5.67 -20.54 11.98
N THR A 99 -5.03 -19.49 11.48
CA THR A 99 -5.20 -18.12 12.00
C THR A 99 -6.25 -17.29 11.28
N LEU A 100 -6.50 -17.55 10.00
CA LEU A 100 -7.31 -16.69 9.11
C LEU A 100 -8.54 -17.42 8.52
N GLY A 101 -8.60 -18.74 8.63
CA GLY A 101 -9.59 -19.57 7.94
C GLY A 101 -9.13 -19.98 6.54
N GLU A 102 -9.83 -20.96 5.96
CA GLU A 102 -9.61 -21.39 4.58
C GLU A 102 -10.28 -20.42 3.60
N PRO A 103 -9.54 -19.84 2.62
CA PRO A 103 -10.13 -18.94 1.65
C PRO A 103 -11.27 -19.61 0.84
N PRO A 104 -12.43 -18.95 0.67
CA PRO A 104 -13.55 -19.50 -0.07
C PRO A 104 -13.20 -19.67 -1.55
N VAL A 105 -13.42 -20.86 -2.09
CA VAL A 105 -13.26 -21.13 -3.53
C VAL A 105 -14.56 -20.93 -4.31
N LYS A 106 -15.70 -21.05 -3.63
CA LYS A 106 -17.05 -20.92 -4.18
C LYS A 106 -18.03 -20.47 -3.10
N PHE A 107 -18.97 -19.58 -3.41
CA PHE A 107 -19.96 -19.05 -2.48
C PHE A 107 -21.22 -18.54 -3.19
N ASP A 108 -22.30 -18.39 -2.43
CA ASP A 108 -23.51 -17.68 -2.84
C ASP A 108 -23.49 -16.27 -2.21
N PHE A 109 -23.95 -15.27 -2.95
CA PHE A 109 -24.07 -13.89 -2.47
C PHE A 109 -25.54 -13.49 -2.33
N GLU A 110 -25.98 -13.36 -1.09
CA GLU A 110 -27.34 -12.92 -0.74
C GLU A 110 -27.31 -11.53 -0.11
N TYR A 111 -28.18 -10.63 -0.56
CA TYR A 111 -28.30 -9.29 0.01
C TYR A 111 -29.69 -8.69 -0.20
N ARG A 112 -29.98 -7.60 0.53
CA ARG A 112 -31.09 -6.70 0.23
C ARG A 112 -30.58 -5.36 -0.26
N ASP A 113 -31.18 -4.82 -1.30
CA ASP A 113 -30.84 -3.50 -1.83
C ASP A 113 -31.45 -2.37 -0.98
N SER A 114 -31.21 -1.11 -1.41
CA SER A 114 -31.76 0.08 -0.75
C SER A 114 -33.29 0.16 -0.78
N ASP A 115 -33.94 -0.53 -1.72
CA ASP A 115 -35.39 -0.63 -1.84
C ASP A 115 -35.94 -1.84 -1.07
N ASN A 116 -35.08 -2.51 -0.30
CA ASN A 116 -35.37 -3.67 0.53
C ASN A 116 -35.78 -4.92 -0.27
N ASN A 117 -35.45 -5.03 -1.56
CA ASN A 117 -35.68 -6.23 -2.36
C ASN A 117 -34.58 -7.26 -2.09
N TYR A 118 -34.96 -8.55 -2.00
CA TYR A 118 -34.00 -9.64 -1.82
C TYR A 118 -33.38 -10.07 -3.16
N HIS A 119 -32.08 -10.31 -3.14
CA HIS A 119 -31.29 -10.81 -4.26
C HIS A 119 -30.45 -12.00 -3.82
N ILE A 120 -30.26 -12.95 -4.72
CA ILE A 120 -29.34 -14.07 -4.58
C ILE A 120 -28.59 -14.28 -5.89
N ASP A 121 -27.28 -14.41 -5.80
CA ASP A 121 -26.40 -14.78 -6.92
C ASP A 121 -25.56 -15.98 -6.50
N GLN A 122 -25.81 -17.12 -7.13
CA GLN A 122 -25.28 -18.41 -6.67
C GLN A 122 -24.03 -18.82 -7.45
N ASP A 123 -23.30 -19.75 -6.86
CA ASP A 123 -22.19 -20.45 -7.50
C ASP A 123 -21.03 -19.53 -7.94
N LEU A 124 -20.83 -18.41 -7.26
CA LEU A 124 -19.76 -17.45 -7.53
C LEU A 124 -18.42 -17.98 -7.06
N THR A 125 -17.37 -17.63 -7.80
CA THR A 125 -15.99 -17.64 -7.33
C THR A 125 -15.55 -16.21 -6.99
N PRO A 126 -14.47 -16.02 -6.21
CA PRO A 126 -13.91 -14.69 -5.97
C PRO A 126 -13.58 -13.90 -7.26
N GLN A 127 -13.11 -14.59 -8.30
CA GLN A 127 -12.78 -13.96 -9.59
C GLN A 127 -14.04 -13.51 -10.34
N THR A 128 -15.03 -14.40 -10.48
CA THR A 128 -16.30 -14.05 -11.14
C THR A 128 -17.07 -12.98 -10.37
N PHE A 129 -16.94 -12.94 -9.04
CA PHE A 129 -17.51 -11.87 -8.23
C PHE A 129 -16.83 -10.52 -8.53
N PHE A 130 -15.50 -10.48 -8.59
CA PHE A 130 -14.77 -9.28 -9.00
C PHE A 130 -15.19 -8.80 -10.40
N GLU A 131 -15.22 -9.70 -11.39
CA GLU A 131 -15.61 -9.38 -12.77
C GLU A 131 -17.05 -8.85 -12.88
N LYS A 132 -17.99 -9.40 -12.10
CA LYS A 132 -19.41 -9.03 -12.18
C LYS A 132 -19.76 -7.77 -11.40
N TYR A 133 -19.23 -7.60 -10.19
CA TYR A 133 -19.67 -6.55 -9.25
C TYR A 133 -18.71 -5.37 -9.14
N VAL A 134 -17.42 -5.57 -9.40
CA VAL A 134 -16.42 -4.49 -9.37
C VAL A 134 -16.05 -4.08 -10.79
N ASN A 135 -15.65 -5.04 -11.62
CA ASN A 135 -15.35 -4.89 -13.05
C ASN A 135 -14.37 -3.74 -13.35
N TRP A 136 -13.38 -3.54 -12.48
CA TRP A 136 -12.34 -2.53 -12.70
C TRP A 136 -11.23 -3.11 -13.56
N ASN A 137 -10.83 -2.36 -14.59
CA ASN A 137 -9.56 -2.62 -15.25
C ASN A 137 -8.42 -2.08 -14.39
N LEU A 138 -7.78 -2.95 -13.62
CA LEU A 138 -6.71 -2.58 -12.69
C LEU A 138 -5.50 -1.94 -13.40
N ASP A 139 -5.31 -2.21 -14.70
CA ASP A 139 -4.23 -1.60 -15.51
C ASP A 139 -4.51 -0.16 -15.95
N ASP A 140 -5.70 0.36 -15.66
CA ASP A 140 -5.99 1.79 -15.84
C ASP A 140 -5.52 2.64 -14.68
N TYR A 141 -5.19 2.03 -13.54
CA TYR A 141 -4.71 2.75 -12.37
C TYR A 141 -3.19 2.77 -12.31
N VAL A 142 -2.66 3.93 -11.94
CA VAL A 142 -1.22 4.17 -11.83
C VAL A 142 -0.91 4.77 -10.48
N SER A 143 0.17 4.28 -9.87
CA SER A 143 0.71 4.91 -8.67
C SER A 143 1.56 6.11 -9.07
N ILE A 144 1.19 7.26 -8.53
CA ILE A 144 1.90 8.51 -8.66
C ILE A 144 2.52 8.83 -7.31
N ILE A 145 3.81 9.15 -7.29
CA ILE A 145 4.50 9.57 -6.08
C ILE A 145 4.97 11.02 -6.17
N ASN A 146 5.23 11.63 -5.02
CA ASN A 146 6.01 12.85 -4.90
C ASN A 146 7.15 12.62 -3.90
N ALA A 147 8.33 12.35 -4.44
CA ALA A 147 9.58 12.20 -3.72
C ALA A 147 10.60 13.22 -4.25
N PRO A 148 10.75 14.39 -3.62
CA PRO A 148 11.57 15.51 -4.12
C PRO A 148 13.08 15.33 -3.89
N THR A 149 13.58 14.09 -3.78
CA THR A 149 15.01 13.80 -3.54
C THR A 149 15.80 13.84 -4.86
N ASP A 150 17.07 14.23 -4.79
CA ASP A 150 17.93 14.42 -5.98
C ASP A 150 18.08 13.17 -6.85
N ASP A 151 18.00 11.98 -6.24
CA ASP A 151 18.09 10.70 -6.93
C ASP A 151 16.80 10.32 -7.67
N LYS A 152 15.70 11.06 -7.49
CA LYS A 152 14.40 10.79 -8.11
C LYS A 152 13.88 11.97 -8.93
N PRO A 153 14.53 12.35 -10.06
CA PRO A 153 13.98 13.35 -10.97
C PRO A 153 12.51 13.08 -11.34
N TYR A 154 11.69 14.13 -11.37
CA TYR A 154 10.29 14.02 -11.77
C TYR A 154 10.12 13.57 -13.23
N ASN A 155 8.93 13.08 -13.53
CA ASN A 155 8.48 12.60 -14.84
C ASN A 155 9.25 11.36 -15.34
N HIS A 156 9.58 10.48 -14.40
CA HIS A 156 10.21 9.19 -14.67
C HIS A 156 9.55 8.07 -13.86
N MET A 157 9.70 6.84 -14.35
CA MET A 157 9.23 5.64 -13.69
C MET A 157 10.28 5.08 -12.72
N TYR A 158 9.82 4.55 -11.59
CA TYR A 158 10.64 3.94 -10.55
C TYR A 158 10.04 2.60 -10.10
N THR A 159 10.91 1.68 -9.71
CA THR A 159 10.57 0.42 -9.03
C THR A 159 11.56 0.20 -7.89
N ILE A 160 11.24 -0.70 -6.97
CA ILE A 160 12.07 -0.98 -5.79
C ILE A 160 12.52 -2.43 -5.87
N GLU A 161 13.84 -2.65 -5.82
CA GLU A 161 14.41 -3.98 -5.87
C GLU A 161 13.85 -4.86 -4.74
N MET A 162 13.46 -6.10 -5.06
CA MET A 162 12.95 -7.10 -4.11
C MET A 162 11.59 -6.78 -3.47
N LEU A 163 10.95 -5.66 -3.81
CA LEU A 163 9.62 -5.30 -3.33
C LEU A 163 8.54 -6.00 -4.14
N GLY A 164 7.67 -6.77 -3.47
CA GLY A 164 6.54 -7.45 -4.09
C GLY A 164 5.96 -8.57 -3.23
N ASN A 165 4.87 -9.18 -3.70
CA ASN A 165 4.16 -10.23 -2.98
C ASN A 165 3.74 -11.43 -3.85
N VAL A 166 3.41 -11.23 -5.13
CA VAL A 166 2.99 -12.30 -6.04
C VAL A 166 4.04 -12.49 -7.13
N LEU A 167 4.74 -13.63 -7.10
CA LEU A 167 5.74 -13.97 -8.13
C LEU A 167 5.11 -14.08 -9.52
N GLY A 168 5.72 -13.40 -10.50
CA GLY A 168 5.29 -13.41 -11.90
C GLY A 168 4.19 -12.40 -12.25
N GLU A 169 3.67 -11.67 -11.26
CA GLU A 169 2.75 -10.55 -11.49
C GLU A 169 3.50 -9.24 -11.73
N ARG A 170 2.74 -8.19 -12.04
CA ARG A 170 3.24 -6.83 -12.24
C ARG A 170 4.02 -6.34 -11.02
N GLU A 171 5.23 -5.84 -11.26
CA GLU A 171 6.07 -5.21 -10.24
C GLU A 171 5.50 -3.86 -9.79
N VAL A 172 5.91 -3.41 -8.60
CA VAL A 172 5.61 -2.07 -8.11
C VAL A 172 6.18 -1.02 -9.05
N ARG A 173 5.35 -0.07 -9.47
CA ARG A 173 5.75 0.99 -10.40
C ARG A 173 5.22 2.35 -9.94
N HIS A 174 6.13 3.32 -9.84
CA HIS A 174 5.79 4.69 -9.46
C HIS A 174 6.16 5.68 -10.55
N LEU A 175 5.23 6.55 -10.89
CA LEU A 175 5.54 7.78 -11.63
C LEU A 175 5.82 8.90 -10.62
N ASN A 176 7.06 9.40 -10.56
CA ASN A 176 7.35 10.56 -9.69
C ASN A 176 6.96 11.86 -10.38
N VAL A 177 6.23 12.74 -9.71
CA VAL A 177 5.82 14.05 -10.25
C VAL A 177 5.95 15.16 -9.20
N ASP A 178 5.93 16.40 -9.66
CA ASP A 178 5.86 17.56 -8.77
C ASP A 178 4.51 17.62 -8.03
N MET A 179 4.48 18.30 -6.88
CA MET A 179 3.29 18.33 -6.02
C MET A 179 2.10 19.05 -6.67
N ASN A 180 2.32 19.98 -7.59
CA ASN A 180 1.22 20.61 -8.31
C ASN A 180 0.52 19.60 -9.23
N THR A 181 1.28 18.85 -10.03
CA THR A 181 0.74 17.75 -10.84
C THR A 181 0.05 16.70 -9.97
N PHE A 182 0.70 16.27 -8.88
CA PHE A 182 0.17 15.31 -7.91
C PHE A 182 -1.23 15.70 -7.39
N ARG A 183 -1.42 16.97 -6.97
CA ARG A 183 -2.71 17.47 -6.50
C ARG A 183 -3.74 17.57 -7.62
N GLN A 184 -3.34 18.08 -8.79
CA GLN A 184 -4.27 18.28 -9.90
C GLN A 184 -4.89 16.98 -10.39
N VAL A 185 -4.13 15.90 -10.47
CA VAL A 185 -4.64 14.60 -10.94
C VAL A 185 -5.57 13.96 -9.89
N ALA A 186 -5.28 14.13 -8.60
CA ALA A 186 -6.19 13.72 -7.52
C ALA A 186 -7.51 14.52 -7.54
N ILE A 187 -7.45 15.85 -7.75
CA ILE A 187 -8.64 16.71 -7.88
C ILE A 187 -9.49 16.26 -9.06
N LYS A 188 -8.90 16.06 -10.24
CA LYS A 188 -9.64 15.60 -11.44
C LYS A 188 -10.38 14.29 -11.20
N GLN A 189 -9.76 13.34 -10.49
CA GLN A 189 -10.41 12.09 -10.14
C GLN A 189 -11.58 12.30 -9.18
N LEU A 190 -11.39 13.11 -8.12
CA LEU A 190 -12.47 13.45 -7.19
C LEU A 190 -13.64 14.18 -7.88
N GLU A 191 -13.35 15.12 -8.78
CA GLU A 191 -14.35 15.84 -9.59
C GLU A 191 -15.12 14.90 -10.53
N SER A 192 -14.52 13.78 -10.93
CA SER A 192 -15.20 12.74 -11.71
C SER A 192 -16.12 11.82 -10.89
N GLY A 193 -16.12 11.98 -9.56
CA GLY A 193 -16.90 11.14 -8.63
C GLY A 193 -16.18 9.87 -8.17
N GLU A 194 -14.90 9.72 -8.50
CA GLU A 194 -14.07 8.57 -8.09
C GLU A 194 -13.19 8.98 -6.88
N SER A 195 -13.16 8.18 -5.82
CA SER A 195 -12.27 8.40 -4.66
C SER A 195 -10.80 8.12 -5.01
N VAL A 196 -9.85 8.60 -4.20
CA VAL A 196 -8.40 8.46 -4.47
C VAL A 196 -7.73 7.74 -3.30
N TRP A 197 -7.19 6.54 -3.53
CA TRP A 197 -6.27 5.92 -2.56
C TRP A 197 -5.00 6.76 -2.47
N PHE A 198 -4.50 7.00 -1.26
CA PHE A 198 -3.27 7.74 -1.05
C PHE A 198 -2.46 7.21 0.13
N GLY A 199 -1.14 7.38 0.05
CA GLY A 199 -0.17 7.02 1.08
C GLY A 199 0.52 8.25 1.64
N CYS A 200 0.67 8.30 2.97
CA CYS A 200 1.21 9.43 3.70
C CYS A 200 1.97 9.00 4.96
N ASP A 201 2.64 9.95 5.62
CA ASP A 201 3.11 9.78 6.99
C ASP A 201 2.07 10.31 7.99
N VAL A 202 1.09 9.47 8.35
CA VAL A 202 -0.06 9.89 9.17
C VAL A 202 0.33 10.33 10.59
N GLY A 203 1.52 9.96 11.07
CA GLY A 203 2.00 10.31 12.41
C GLY A 203 2.45 11.75 12.54
N GLN A 204 2.80 12.40 11.42
CA GLN A 204 3.35 13.75 11.41
C GLN A 204 2.23 14.79 11.54
N GLU A 205 2.44 15.78 12.41
CA GLU A 205 1.54 16.94 12.59
C GLU A 205 0.04 16.59 12.58
N SER A 206 -0.34 15.56 13.36
CA SER A 206 -1.70 15.02 13.38
C SER A 206 -2.29 14.85 14.78
N ASP A 207 -3.60 15.07 14.91
CA ASP A 207 -4.40 14.71 16.08
C ASP A 207 -5.37 13.60 15.67
N ARG A 208 -5.02 12.37 16.04
CA ARG A 208 -5.83 11.19 15.76
C ARG A 208 -7.24 11.24 16.36
N LYS A 209 -7.42 11.84 17.54
CA LYS A 209 -8.74 11.85 18.20
C LYS A 209 -9.67 12.81 17.48
N LYS A 210 -9.18 14.01 17.16
CA LYS A 210 -9.95 15.04 16.44
C LYS A 210 -10.05 14.77 14.94
N GLY A 211 -9.15 13.96 14.39
CA GLY A 211 -9.09 13.67 12.96
C GLY A 211 -8.60 14.87 12.16
N ILE A 212 -7.58 15.57 12.66
CA ILE A 212 -7.02 16.77 12.03
C ILE A 212 -5.57 16.46 11.65
N MET A 213 -5.21 16.74 10.41
CA MET A 213 -3.85 16.66 9.87
C MET A 213 -3.50 18.04 9.31
N ASP A 214 -2.69 18.80 10.04
CA ASP A 214 -2.40 20.20 9.70
C ASP A 214 -1.01 20.61 10.21
N THR A 215 -0.20 21.26 9.37
CA THR A 215 1.17 21.68 9.71
C THR A 215 1.20 22.73 10.82
N GLU A 216 0.11 23.48 11.00
CA GLU A 216 -0.05 24.48 12.05
C GLU A 216 -0.75 23.92 13.32
N LEU A 217 -0.84 22.59 13.44
CA LEU A 217 -1.53 21.97 14.57
C LEU A 217 -0.72 22.06 15.87
N TYR A 218 0.60 21.90 15.78
CA TYR A 218 1.53 21.98 16.91
C TYR A 218 2.67 22.95 16.63
N HIS A 219 2.73 24.05 17.38
CA HIS A 219 3.84 25.01 17.30
C HIS A 219 5.01 24.59 18.21
N LYS A 220 5.66 23.46 17.89
CA LYS A 220 6.77 22.91 18.70
C LYS A 220 7.96 23.84 18.74
N ASP A 221 8.29 24.46 17.61
CA ASP A 221 9.40 25.40 17.47
C ASP A 221 9.24 26.58 18.42
N GLU A 222 8.04 27.16 18.48
CA GLU A 222 7.70 28.26 19.40
C GLU A 222 7.72 27.81 20.86
N LEU A 223 7.23 26.60 21.16
CA LEU A 223 7.18 26.08 22.52
C LEU A 223 8.59 25.87 23.10
N PHE A 224 9.51 25.38 22.28
CA PHE A 224 10.86 25.01 22.73
C PHE A 224 11.93 26.06 22.40
N ASP A 225 11.61 27.09 21.61
CA ASP A 225 12.56 28.09 21.09
C ASP A 225 13.71 27.42 20.31
N VAL A 226 13.37 26.45 19.46
CA VAL A 226 14.29 25.65 18.64
C VAL A 226 13.72 25.46 17.25
N ASP A 227 14.54 25.62 16.22
CA ASP A 227 14.18 25.35 14.82
C ASP A 227 14.25 23.84 14.53
N PHE A 228 13.11 23.23 14.23
CA PHE A 228 12.96 21.83 13.83
C PHE A 228 12.68 21.66 12.33
N SER A 229 12.76 22.74 11.55
CA SER A 229 12.40 22.71 10.13
C SER A 229 13.34 21.80 9.34
N MET A 230 12.72 21.01 8.47
CA MET A 230 13.39 20.19 7.46
C MET A 230 12.53 20.29 6.19
N SER A 231 13.16 20.21 5.02
CA SER A 231 12.43 19.99 3.78
C SER A 231 11.92 18.55 3.69
N LYS A 232 10.91 18.32 2.84
CA LYS A 232 10.42 16.98 2.54
C LYS A 232 11.52 16.04 2.01
N ALA A 233 12.45 16.57 1.22
CA ALA A 233 13.59 15.81 0.71
C ALA A 233 14.54 15.39 1.84
N GLU A 234 14.92 16.33 2.71
CA GLU A 234 15.77 16.01 3.88
C GLU A 234 15.11 15.00 4.80
N ARG A 235 13.79 15.09 5.04
CA ARG A 235 13.10 14.10 5.87
C ARG A 235 13.13 12.69 5.26
N LEU A 236 13.02 12.56 3.94
CA LEU A 236 13.15 11.28 3.23
C LEU A 236 14.58 10.74 3.30
N ASP A 237 15.57 11.58 2.99
CA ASP A 237 16.99 11.18 2.93
C ASP A 237 17.57 10.83 4.31
N TYR A 238 17.11 11.54 5.35
CA TYR A 238 17.60 11.39 6.73
C TYR A 238 16.66 10.56 7.63
N SER A 239 15.71 9.83 7.03
CA SER A 239 14.85 8.86 7.71
C SER A 239 13.94 9.44 8.81
N GLU A 240 13.54 10.71 8.69
CA GLU A 240 12.57 11.34 9.59
C GLU A 240 11.13 11.09 9.13
N SER A 241 10.90 10.93 7.82
CA SER A 241 9.55 10.68 7.31
C SER A 241 9.57 9.81 6.07
N LEU A 242 8.54 8.99 5.92
CA LEU A 242 8.26 8.07 4.81
C LEU A 242 6.78 7.67 4.87
N MET A 243 6.27 7.00 3.85
CA MET A 243 4.87 6.55 3.87
C MET A 243 4.65 5.47 4.94
N THR A 244 3.80 5.76 5.93
CA THR A 244 3.51 4.86 7.05
C THR A 244 2.08 4.34 7.07
N HIS A 245 1.16 4.98 6.34
CA HIS A 245 -0.25 4.62 6.35
C HIS A 245 -0.96 4.99 5.05
N ALA A 246 -1.90 4.14 4.64
CA ALA A 246 -2.74 4.33 3.48
C ALA A 246 -4.20 4.67 3.87
N MET A 247 -4.78 5.64 3.17
CA MET A 247 -6.16 6.11 3.37
C MET A 247 -6.82 6.46 2.03
N VAL A 248 -8.04 7.00 2.07
CA VAL A 248 -8.79 7.36 0.86
C VAL A 248 -9.24 8.82 0.91
N LEU A 249 -8.93 9.60 -0.11
CA LEU A 249 -9.51 10.92 -0.31
C LEU A 249 -10.92 10.76 -0.87
N THR A 250 -11.89 11.40 -0.24
CA THR A 250 -13.32 11.36 -0.65
C THR A 250 -13.90 12.75 -0.90
N GLY A 251 -13.04 13.78 -0.95
CA GLY A 251 -13.48 15.14 -1.21
C GLY A 251 -12.35 16.16 -1.04
N VAL A 252 -12.53 17.31 -1.66
CA VAL A 252 -11.61 18.45 -1.61
C VAL A 252 -12.43 19.73 -1.53
N ASP A 253 -11.99 20.67 -0.71
CA ASP A 253 -12.54 22.02 -0.65
C ASP A 253 -11.71 22.93 -1.57
N LEU A 254 -12.37 23.56 -2.55
CA LEU A 254 -11.75 24.44 -3.53
C LEU A 254 -12.26 25.88 -3.32
N VAL A 255 -11.36 26.78 -2.94
CA VAL A 255 -11.65 28.21 -2.85
C VAL A 255 -10.98 28.90 -4.04
N ASN A 256 -11.78 29.46 -4.94
CA ASN A 256 -11.32 30.05 -6.21
C ASN A 256 -10.43 29.10 -7.04
N GLY A 257 -10.79 27.80 -7.08
CA GLY A 257 -10.03 26.77 -7.80
C GLY A 257 -8.75 26.30 -7.11
N THR A 258 -8.45 26.80 -5.90
CA THR A 258 -7.28 26.37 -5.11
C THR A 258 -7.71 25.44 -3.98
N PRO A 259 -7.08 24.27 -3.82
CA PRO A 259 -7.39 23.37 -2.71
C PRO A 259 -6.98 23.98 -1.37
N THR A 260 -7.89 23.98 -0.41
CA THR A 260 -7.63 24.45 0.96
C THR A 260 -7.49 23.29 1.94
N LYS A 261 -8.33 22.26 1.79
CA LYS A 261 -8.35 21.07 2.64
C LYS A 261 -9.00 19.89 1.94
N TRP A 262 -8.70 18.70 2.44
CA TRP A 262 -9.08 17.41 1.87
C TRP A 262 -9.84 16.59 2.90
N LYS A 263 -10.88 15.90 2.45
CA LYS A 263 -11.66 14.97 3.26
C LYS A 263 -11.08 13.57 3.10
N VAL A 264 -10.76 12.94 4.23
CA VAL A 264 -10.03 11.67 4.28
C VAL A 264 -10.89 10.62 4.98
N GLU A 265 -11.15 9.50 4.33
CA GLU A 265 -11.70 8.30 4.94
C GLU A 265 -10.56 7.45 5.50
N ASN A 266 -10.63 7.13 6.80
CA ASN A 266 -9.65 6.32 7.50
C ASN A 266 -10.26 4.96 7.91
N SER A 267 -9.42 3.98 8.25
CA SER A 267 -9.79 2.60 8.57
C SER A 267 -9.77 2.27 10.07
N TRP A 268 -9.69 3.29 10.94
CA TRP A 268 -9.60 3.12 12.40
C TRP A 268 -10.96 3.11 13.13
N GLY A 269 -12.04 2.82 12.42
CA GLY A 269 -13.41 2.80 12.94
C GLY A 269 -14.03 4.19 13.12
N ASP A 270 -15.25 4.22 13.64
CA ASP A 270 -16.11 5.41 13.69
C ASP A 270 -15.88 6.33 14.91
N LYS A 271 -15.04 5.91 15.86
CA LYS A 271 -14.81 6.60 17.14
C LYS A 271 -13.74 7.69 17.09
N VAL A 272 -13.00 7.79 16.00
CA VAL A 272 -11.94 8.80 15.80
C VAL A 272 -12.33 9.77 14.70
N GLY A 273 -11.83 11.00 14.79
CA GLY A 273 -12.20 12.05 13.86
C GLY A 273 -13.70 12.34 13.86
N THR A 274 -14.24 12.61 12.68
CA THR A 274 -15.67 12.80 12.48
C THR A 274 -16.27 11.53 11.86
N LYS A 275 -16.70 10.59 12.70
CA LYS A 275 -17.22 9.27 12.27
C LYS A 275 -16.23 8.49 11.40
N GLY A 276 -14.95 8.47 11.80
CA GLY A 276 -13.87 7.83 11.05
C GLY A 276 -13.23 8.71 9.97
N PHE A 277 -13.83 9.86 9.64
CA PHE A 277 -13.26 10.80 8.67
C PHE A 277 -12.31 11.80 9.33
N PHE A 278 -11.25 12.12 8.59
CA PHE A 278 -10.25 13.11 8.94
C PHE A 278 -10.35 14.29 7.96
N VAL A 279 -9.81 15.44 8.38
CA VAL A 279 -9.59 16.61 7.54
C VAL A 279 -8.09 16.89 7.47
N MET A 280 -7.60 17.10 6.26
CA MET A 280 -6.19 17.33 5.96
C MET A 280 -6.02 18.70 5.33
N SER A 281 -5.18 19.57 5.88
CA SER A 281 -4.89 20.85 5.24
C SER A 281 -4.09 20.64 3.94
N ASN A 282 -4.18 21.59 3.01
CA ASN A 282 -3.43 21.49 1.75
C ASN A 282 -1.90 21.52 1.98
N ASN A 283 -1.43 22.23 3.01
CA ASN A 283 -0.02 22.25 3.39
C ASN A 283 0.42 20.89 3.93
N TRP A 284 -0.41 20.23 4.74
CA TRP A 284 -0.10 18.89 5.23
C TRP A 284 0.03 17.89 4.07
N MET A 285 -0.84 17.97 3.06
CA MET A 285 -0.71 17.15 1.85
C MET A 285 0.62 17.39 1.12
N GLU A 286 1.09 18.63 1.07
CA GLU A 286 2.38 18.96 0.45
C GLU A 286 3.55 18.29 1.19
N GLU A 287 3.56 18.37 2.52
CA GLU A 287 4.68 17.94 3.35
C GLU A 287 4.73 16.43 3.59
N TYR A 288 3.59 15.76 3.73
CA TYR A 288 3.51 14.39 4.28
C TYR A 288 2.72 13.38 3.43
N CYS A 289 2.11 13.77 2.32
CA CYS A 289 1.59 12.80 1.34
C CYS A 289 2.67 12.44 0.31
N TYR A 290 2.85 11.15 0.07
CA TYR A 290 3.90 10.63 -0.82
C TYR A 290 3.35 9.94 -2.04
N GLN A 291 2.13 9.40 -1.98
CA GLN A 291 1.58 8.56 -3.05
C GLN A 291 0.08 8.85 -3.24
N VAL A 292 -0.38 8.91 -4.48
CA VAL A 292 -1.80 8.80 -4.85
C VAL A 292 -1.93 7.78 -5.97
N VAL A 293 -3.09 7.13 -6.04
CA VAL A 293 -3.44 6.24 -7.14
C VAL A 293 -4.59 6.85 -7.91
N VAL A 294 -4.35 7.07 -9.20
CA VAL A 294 -5.37 7.64 -10.08
C VAL A 294 -5.49 6.84 -11.36
N ASN A 295 -6.63 6.96 -12.03
CA ASN A 295 -6.81 6.47 -13.38
C ASN A 295 -5.92 7.28 -14.33
N LYS A 296 -5.13 6.60 -15.15
CA LYS A 296 -4.18 7.21 -16.10
C LYS A 296 -4.83 8.20 -17.07
N LYS A 297 -6.15 8.11 -17.31
CA LYS A 297 -6.91 9.08 -18.12
C LYS A 297 -6.84 10.52 -17.59
N PHE A 298 -6.55 10.71 -16.30
CA PHE A 298 -6.45 12.03 -15.68
C PHE A 298 -5.04 12.66 -15.80
N LEU A 299 -4.03 11.86 -16.14
CA LEU A 299 -2.68 12.35 -16.39
C LEU A 299 -2.65 13.18 -17.69
N PRO A 300 -1.84 14.25 -17.75
CA PRO A 300 -1.44 14.86 -19.01
C PRO A 300 -0.86 13.83 -19.98
N GLU A 301 -1.11 13.99 -21.29
CA GLU A 301 -0.68 13.03 -22.32
C GLU A 301 0.83 12.74 -22.29
N GLU A 302 1.65 13.74 -22.00
CA GLU A 302 3.11 13.56 -21.90
C GLU A 302 3.49 12.60 -20.76
N LEU A 303 2.78 12.65 -19.63
CA LEU A 303 3.01 11.73 -18.52
C LEU A 303 2.43 10.33 -18.77
N GLN A 304 1.37 10.22 -19.58
CA GLN A 304 0.86 8.91 -20.00
C GLN A 304 1.91 8.15 -20.83
N LYS A 305 2.71 8.85 -21.65
CA LYS A 305 3.80 8.25 -22.42
C LYS A 305 4.92 7.72 -21.50
N VAL A 306 5.22 8.44 -20.41
CA VAL A 306 6.24 8.05 -19.41
C VAL A 306 5.90 6.72 -18.75
N LEU A 307 4.62 6.34 -18.62
CA LEU A 307 4.21 5.08 -17.98
C LEU A 307 4.79 3.82 -18.64
N THR A 308 5.21 3.91 -19.91
CA THR A 308 5.85 2.81 -20.66
C THR A 308 7.36 2.77 -20.54
N GLU A 309 7.97 3.73 -19.85
CA GLU A 309 9.40 3.76 -19.55
C GLU A 309 9.80 2.55 -18.71
N GLU A 310 11.01 2.05 -18.93
CA GLU A 310 11.62 1.06 -18.06
C GLU A 310 11.96 1.73 -16.72
N PRO A 311 11.38 1.28 -15.59
CA PRO A 311 11.52 1.97 -14.33
C PRO A 311 12.96 1.93 -13.82
N LYS A 312 13.45 3.05 -13.28
CA LYS A 312 14.70 3.07 -12.52
C LYS A 312 14.54 2.22 -11.27
N VAL A 313 15.42 1.24 -11.11
CA VAL A 313 15.44 0.34 -9.94
C VAL A 313 16.12 1.03 -8.76
N LEU A 314 15.36 1.24 -7.68
CA LEU A 314 15.82 1.77 -6.40
C LEU A 314 16.24 0.63 -5.46
N ALA A 315 17.02 0.96 -4.44
CA ALA A 315 17.49 -0.03 -3.48
C ALA A 315 16.34 -0.58 -2.62
N PRO A 316 16.44 -1.81 -2.06
CA PRO A 316 15.36 -2.41 -1.25
C PRO A 316 14.93 -1.59 -0.02
N TRP A 317 15.84 -0.76 0.49
CA TRP A 317 15.61 0.11 1.66
C TRP A 317 15.32 1.57 1.28
N ASP A 318 14.99 1.86 0.02
CA ASP A 318 14.53 3.19 -0.38
C ASP A 318 13.23 3.56 0.36
N PRO A 319 13.05 4.81 0.84
CA PRO A 319 11.85 5.20 1.58
C PRO A 319 10.56 5.08 0.77
N MET A 320 10.62 5.12 -0.57
CA MET A 320 9.46 4.86 -1.44
C MET A 320 9.11 3.37 -1.56
N GLY A 321 9.95 2.49 -1.03
CA GLY A 321 9.66 1.06 -0.83
C GLY A 321 8.96 0.75 0.49
N SER A 322 8.63 1.77 1.28
CA SER A 322 7.86 1.60 2.50
C SER A 322 6.50 0.94 2.22
N LEU A 323 6.05 0.15 3.20
CA LEU A 323 4.83 -0.64 3.12
C LEU A 323 3.85 -0.09 4.15
N ALA A 324 2.68 0.33 3.67
CA ALA A 324 1.68 1.04 4.47
C ALA A 324 0.35 0.28 4.58
#